data_AF-A0A2K3N0H5-F1
#
_entry.id   AF-A0A2K3N0H5-F1
#
_cell.length_a   1.000
_cell.length_b   1.000
_cell.length_c   1.000
_cell.angle_alpha   90.00
_cell.angle_beta   90.00
_cell.angle_gamma   90.00
#
_symmetry.space_group_name_H-M   'P 1'
#
loop_
_entity.id
_entity.type
_entity.pdbx_description
1 polymer ?
#
loop_
_entity_poly.entity_id
_entity_poly.type
_entity_poly.pdbx_seq_one_letter_code
_entity_poly.pdbx_strand_id
1 'polypeptide(L)'
;MRRERKTQTFTAKKTQLGRNLRKNQLGGVIFGCTWTTMKECLSKQLFGLPAPHFSYVKNIEPGLPLFLFNYSDRKLHGIFEASSKGKMYIDPYAWINDDYSDETQYPAQVKVRVKLQCRPLSEDKFGQVIVENYYDNKHFLFELDRSQTNRLMYLLTSAAIAPGTPVPRCNTKWRNVCPSFPSRETPKKKGEVFGNQ
;
A
#
# COMPACT_ATOMS: atom_id res chain seq x y z
N MET A 1 -12.33 -25.61 -56.56
CA MET A 1 -11.90 -24.42 -55.80
C MET A 1 -12.30 -24.57 -54.33
N ARG A 2 -11.37 -24.97 -53.45
CA ARG A 2 -11.59 -24.97 -51.99
C ARG A 2 -11.00 -23.67 -51.43
N ARG A 3 -11.84 -22.82 -50.83
CA ARG A 3 -11.40 -21.62 -50.10
C ARG A 3 -11.02 -22.03 -48.69
N GLU A 4 -9.72 -22.02 -48.38
CA GLU A 4 -9.20 -22.19 -47.02
C GLU A 4 -9.57 -20.98 -46.16
N ARG A 5 -10.36 -21.19 -45.10
CA ARG A 5 -10.56 -20.19 -44.06
C ARG A 5 -9.35 -20.22 -43.13
N LYS A 6 -8.49 -19.20 -43.23
CA LYS A 6 -7.44 -18.95 -42.25
C LYS A 6 -8.10 -18.54 -40.94
N THR A 7 -8.13 -19.45 -39.98
CA THR A 7 -8.52 -19.19 -38.59
C THR A 7 -7.48 -18.24 -37.99
N GLN A 8 -7.79 -16.95 -37.95
CA GLN A 8 -7.01 -15.99 -37.18
C GLN A 8 -7.29 -16.24 -35.70
N THR A 9 -6.34 -16.90 -35.03
CA THR A 9 -6.32 -16.99 -33.58
C THR A 9 -6.03 -15.61 -33.02
N PHE A 10 -7.07 -14.91 -32.57
CA PHE A 10 -6.94 -13.70 -31.76
C PHE A 10 -6.39 -14.10 -30.39
N THR A 11 -5.06 -14.03 -30.23
CA THR A 11 -4.44 -14.10 -28.91
C THR A 11 -4.88 -12.87 -28.12
N ALA A 12 -5.79 -13.08 -27.16
CA ALA A 12 -6.18 -12.06 -26.20
C ALA A 12 -4.91 -11.53 -25.52
N LYS A 13 -4.62 -10.23 -25.69
CA LYS A 13 -3.56 -9.55 -24.93
C LYS A 13 -3.94 -9.66 -23.46
N LYS A 14 -3.26 -10.53 -22.72
CA LYS A 14 -3.42 -10.68 -21.28
C LYS A 14 -3.04 -9.34 -20.63
N THR A 15 -4.02 -8.57 -20.18
CA THR A 15 -3.80 -7.32 -19.45
C THR A 15 -2.96 -7.66 -18.22
N GLN A 16 -1.68 -7.25 -18.21
CA GLN A 16 -0.80 -7.49 -17.08
C GLN A 16 -1.33 -6.68 -15.90
N LEU A 17 -1.84 -7.37 -14.88
CA LEU A 17 -2.42 -6.75 -13.69
C LEU A 17 -1.36 -6.36 -12.64
N GLY A 18 -0.11 -6.72 -12.89
CA GLY A 18 1.03 -6.47 -12.03
C GLY A 18 2.34 -6.50 -12.82
N ARG A 19 3.40 -6.00 -12.18
CA ARG A 19 4.80 -6.09 -12.63
C ARG A 19 5.39 -7.48 -12.40
N ASN A 20 4.71 -8.34 -11.63
CA ASN A 20 5.17 -9.68 -11.26
C ASN A 20 6.48 -9.66 -10.47
N LEU A 21 6.61 -8.73 -9.51
CA LEU A 21 7.77 -8.68 -8.63
C LEU A 21 7.79 -9.90 -7.72
N ARG A 22 8.96 -10.54 -7.62
CA ARG A 22 9.16 -11.64 -6.67
C ARG A 22 9.18 -11.09 -5.25
N LYS A 23 8.94 -11.97 -4.28
CA LYS A 23 8.93 -11.63 -2.84
C LYS A 23 10.15 -10.83 -2.36
N ASN A 24 11.35 -11.11 -2.88
CA ASN A 24 12.57 -10.40 -2.51
C ASN A 24 12.73 -9.02 -3.19
N GLN A 25 12.03 -8.79 -4.30
CA GLN A 25 12.02 -7.56 -5.09
C GLN A 25 10.90 -6.60 -4.67
N LEU A 26 9.79 -7.13 -4.17
CA LEU A 26 8.65 -6.36 -3.72
C LEU A 26 9.04 -5.46 -2.53
N GLY A 27 9.12 -4.16 -2.78
CA GLY A 27 9.41 -3.13 -1.78
C GLY A 27 8.16 -2.60 -1.09
N GLY A 28 7.02 -2.60 -1.79
CA GLY A 28 5.74 -2.16 -1.25
C GLY A 28 4.60 -2.36 -2.24
N VAL A 29 3.38 -2.09 -1.80
CA VAL A 29 2.17 -2.19 -2.63
C VAL A 29 1.26 -0.99 -2.39
N ILE A 30 0.73 -0.44 -3.48
CA ILE A 30 -0.33 0.57 -3.45
C ILE A 30 -1.69 -0.15 -3.46
N PHE A 31 -2.54 0.14 -2.47
CA PHE A 31 -3.93 -0.30 -2.46
C PHE A 31 -4.82 0.85 -2.93
N GLY A 32 -5.92 0.52 -3.60
CA GLY A 32 -6.88 1.50 -4.10
C GLY A 32 -8.08 1.66 -3.18
N CYS A 33 -8.63 2.86 -3.07
CA CYS A 33 -9.93 3.12 -2.46
C CYS A 33 -10.65 4.29 -3.13
N THR A 34 -11.86 4.55 -2.66
CA THR A 34 -12.74 5.65 -3.04
C THR A 34 -13.27 6.32 -1.76
N TRP A 35 -14.10 7.36 -1.90
CA TRP A 35 -14.66 8.10 -0.77
C TRP A 35 -15.55 7.19 0.07
N THR A 36 -16.24 6.28 -0.60
CA THR A 36 -17.12 5.29 -0.02
C THR A 36 -16.36 4.23 0.78
N THR A 37 -15.22 3.76 0.27
CA THR A 37 -14.47 2.64 0.88
C THR A 37 -13.38 3.08 1.86
N MET A 38 -12.85 4.30 1.73
CA MET A 38 -11.70 4.77 2.52
C MET A 38 -11.95 4.73 4.04
N LYS A 39 -13.15 5.13 4.48
CA LYS A 39 -13.51 5.11 5.91
C LYS A 39 -13.44 3.70 6.48
N GLU A 40 -13.93 2.72 5.74
CA GLU A 40 -13.90 1.31 6.15
C GLU A 40 -12.46 0.77 6.13
N CYS A 41 -11.69 1.02 5.07
CA CYS A 41 -10.28 0.60 4.96
C CYS A 41 -9.49 0.94 6.22
N LEU A 42 -9.64 2.19 6.65
CA LEU A 42 -8.86 2.74 7.73
C LEU A 42 -9.46 2.44 9.11
N SER A 43 -10.78 2.34 9.26
CA SER A 43 -11.39 1.95 10.55
C SER A 43 -11.19 0.47 10.87
N LYS A 44 -11.29 -0.41 9.87
CA LYS A 44 -10.99 -1.85 10.01
C LYS A 44 -9.49 -2.16 9.99
N GLN A 45 -8.65 -1.19 9.63
CA GLN A 45 -7.21 -1.38 9.38
C GLN A 45 -6.98 -2.57 8.42
N LEU A 46 -7.73 -2.59 7.33
CA LEU A 46 -7.76 -3.66 6.35
C LEU A 46 -7.75 -3.03 4.96
N PHE A 47 -6.84 -3.46 4.09
CA PHE A 47 -6.85 -3.09 2.68
C PHE A 47 -7.16 -4.30 1.81
N GLY A 48 -7.82 -4.07 0.68
CA GLY A 48 -8.28 -5.10 -0.24
C GLY A 48 -8.09 -4.71 -1.69
N LEU A 49 -7.86 -5.69 -2.55
CA LEU A 49 -7.87 -5.58 -4.01
C LEU A 49 -8.74 -6.71 -4.61
N PRO A 50 -9.21 -6.55 -5.86
CA PRO A 50 -9.88 -7.63 -6.58
C PRO A 50 -9.02 -8.91 -6.65
N ALA A 51 -9.67 -10.09 -6.71
CA ALA A 51 -9.01 -11.39 -6.63
C ALA A 51 -7.77 -11.57 -7.55
N PRO A 52 -7.77 -11.07 -8.81
CA PRO A 52 -6.61 -11.25 -9.69
C PRO A 52 -5.31 -10.61 -9.17
N HIS A 53 -5.39 -9.61 -8.29
CA HIS A 53 -4.22 -8.98 -7.64
C HIS A 53 -3.56 -9.87 -6.57
N PHE A 54 -4.18 -10.99 -6.21
CA PHE A 54 -3.62 -11.92 -5.24
C PHE A 54 -2.27 -12.50 -5.68
N SER A 55 -1.96 -12.47 -6.98
CA SER A 55 -0.69 -12.88 -7.57
C SER A 55 0.54 -12.24 -6.89
N TYR A 56 0.43 -11.00 -6.40
CA TYR A 56 1.48 -10.30 -5.66
C TYR A 56 1.08 -9.95 -4.23
N VAL A 57 -0.21 -9.80 -3.91
CA VAL A 57 -0.65 -9.58 -2.51
C VAL A 57 -0.20 -10.74 -1.61
N LYS A 58 -0.19 -11.99 -2.12
CA LYS A 58 0.34 -13.15 -1.39
C LYS A 58 1.83 -13.05 -1.00
N ASN A 59 2.59 -12.17 -1.66
CA ASN A 59 4.01 -11.94 -1.35
C ASN A 59 4.21 -10.93 -0.21
N ILE A 60 3.14 -10.26 0.25
CA ILE A 60 3.19 -9.31 1.36
C ILE A 60 3.44 -10.06 2.66
N GLU A 61 4.45 -9.60 3.40
CA GLU A 61 4.79 -10.07 4.75
C GLU A 61 4.62 -8.92 5.76
N PRO A 62 4.38 -9.22 7.05
CA PRO A 62 4.36 -8.21 8.09
C PRO A 62 5.62 -7.34 8.05
N GLY A 63 5.45 -6.03 8.18
CA GLY A 63 6.54 -5.05 8.06
C GLY A 63 6.68 -4.41 6.68
N LEU A 64 6.05 -4.96 5.63
CA LEU A 64 6.12 -4.37 4.30
C LEU A 64 5.40 -3.01 4.26
N PRO A 65 6.02 -1.94 3.71
CA PRO A 65 5.37 -0.66 3.50
C PRO A 65 4.20 -0.76 2.51
N LEU A 66 3.07 -0.18 2.89
CA LEU A 66 1.85 -0.11 2.08
C LEU A 66 1.37 1.34 1.98
N PHE A 67 0.70 1.67 0.89
CA PHE A 67 0.14 3.00 0.62
C PHE A 67 -1.31 2.87 0.18
N LEU A 68 -2.12 3.90 0.43
CA LEU A 68 -3.54 3.92 0.04
C LEU A 68 -3.80 5.03 -0.97
N PHE A 69 -4.00 4.68 -2.23
CA PHE A 69 -4.35 5.60 -3.30
C PHE A 69 -5.86 5.76 -3.40
N ASN A 70 -6.33 7.01 -3.36
CA ASN A 70 -7.74 7.32 -3.36
C ASN A 70 -8.18 7.85 -4.73
N TYR A 71 -8.99 7.07 -5.46
CA TYR A 71 -9.32 7.34 -6.86
C TYR A 71 -10.10 8.65 -7.05
N SER A 72 -10.96 9.04 -6.11
CA SER A 72 -11.84 10.20 -6.32
C SER A 72 -11.18 11.58 -6.10
N ASP A 73 -10.02 11.69 -5.42
CA ASP A 73 -9.21 12.93 -5.40
C ASP A 73 -7.78 12.75 -5.92
N ARG A 74 -7.45 11.54 -6.38
CA ARG A 74 -6.14 11.20 -6.94
C ARG A 74 -4.99 11.50 -5.97
N LYS A 75 -5.17 11.25 -4.67
CA LYS A 75 -4.10 11.36 -3.67
C LYS A 75 -3.66 10.02 -3.10
N LEU A 76 -2.37 9.95 -2.79
CA LEU A 76 -1.73 8.86 -2.08
C LEU A 76 -1.66 9.20 -0.59
N HIS A 77 -2.29 8.37 0.24
CA HIS A 77 -2.39 8.56 1.68
C HIS A 77 -1.42 7.68 2.43
N GLY A 78 -0.81 8.29 3.47
CA GLY A 78 -0.18 7.63 4.61
C GLY A 78 1.04 6.77 4.31
N ILE A 79 1.81 6.49 5.36
CA ILE A 79 2.71 5.34 5.37
C ILE A 79 2.04 4.30 6.26
N PHE A 80 1.60 3.20 5.67
CA PHE A 80 1.07 2.05 6.40
C PHE A 80 2.10 0.93 6.40
N GLU A 81 1.96 0.04 7.36
CA GLU A 81 2.78 -1.16 7.45
C GLU A 81 1.85 -2.38 7.50
N ALA A 82 2.17 -3.42 6.73
CA ALA A 82 1.46 -4.68 6.82
C ALA A 82 1.59 -5.25 8.25
N SER A 83 0.47 -5.52 8.90
CA SER A 83 0.41 -6.18 10.22
C SER A 83 0.11 -7.67 10.10
N SER A 84 -0.09 -8.17 8.87
CA SER A 84 -0.32 -9.58 8.55
C SER A 84 0.25 -9.93 7.17
N LYS A 85 0.30 -11.22 6.85
CA LYS A 85 0.54 -11.67 5.46
C LYS A 85 -0.67 -11.36 4.59
N GLY A 86 -0.46 -11.11 3.30
CA GLY A 86 -1.56 -11.00 2.35
C GLY A 86 -2.28 -12.35 2.18
N LYS A 87 -3.62 -12.34 2.26
CA LYS A 87 -4.48 -13.52 2.18
C LYS A 87 -5.77 -13.20 1.43
N MET A 88 -6.41 -14.24 0.91
CA MET A 88 -7.78 -14.12 0.41
C MET A 88 -8.75 -14.09 1.60
N TYR A 89 -9.76 -13.22 1.54
CA TYR A 89 -10.91 -13.17 2.46
C TYR A 89 -10.55 -13.13 3.95
N ILE A 90 -9.73 -12.16 4.37
CA ILE A 90 -9.47 -11.92 5.80
C ILE A 90 -10.77 -11.48 6.51
N ASP A 91 -11.51 -10.57 5.89
CA ASP A 91 -12.89 -10.21 6.22
C ASP A 91 -13.71 -10.34 4.93
N PRO A 92 -14.48 -11.44 4.77
CA PRO A 92 -15.30 -11.66 3.57
C PRO A 92 -16.45 -10.66 3.44
N TYR A 93 -16.78 -9.94 4.52
CA TYR A 93 -17.88 -8.98 4.59
C TYR A 93 -17.40 -7.52 4.50
N ALA A 94 -16.13 -7.29 4.18
CA ALA A 94 -15.60 -5.94 4.02
C ALA A 94 -16.04 -5.30 2.68
N TRP A 95 -16.42 -4.02 2.73
CA TRP A 95 -16.87 -3.23 1.57
C TRP A 95 -18.03 -3.87 0.81
N ILE A 96 -18.93 -4.54 1.52
CA ILE A 96 -20.23 -4.94 0.97
C ILE A 96 -21.08 -3.68 0.85
N ASN A 97 -21.66 -3.47 -0.33
CA ASN A 97 -22.59 -2.38 -0.59
C ASN A 97 -24.03 -2.93 -0.55
N ASP A 98 -25.01 -2.05 -0.68
CA ASP A 98 -26.43 -2.42 -0.76
C ASP A 98 -26.81 -3.11 -2.10
N ASP A 99 -25.84 -3.56 -2.90
CA ASP A 99 -26.03 -4.22 -4.20
C ASP A 99 -26.43 -5.70 -4.08
N TYR A 100 -26.88 -6.13 -2.88
CA TYR A 100 -27.31 -7.49 -2.55
C TYR A 100 -26.21 -8.55 -2.76
N SER A 101 -24.93 -8.15 -2.80
CA SER A 101 -23.83 -9.10 -2.79
C SER A 101 -23.51 -9.54 -1.36
N ASP A 102 -23.53 -10.85 -1.10
CA ASP A 102 -23.15 -11.40 0.21
C ASP A 102 -21.62 -11.48 0.40
N GLU A 103 -20.83 -11.05 -0.60
CA GLU A 103 -19.38 -11.20 -0.63
C GLU A 103 -18.64 -9.94 -1.09
N THR A 104 -17.48 -9.72 -0.48
CA THR A 104 -16.57 -8.63 -0.83
C THR A 104 -16.09 -8.67 -2.29
N GLN A 105 -16.10 -7.51 -2.95
CA GLN A 105 -15.47 -7.33 -4.27
C GLN A 105 -13.94 -7.21 -4.20
N TYR A 106 -13.37 -7.16 -2.98
CA TYR A 106 -11.94 -6.95 -2.73
C TYR A 106 -11.34 -8.06 -1.86
N PRO A 107 -11.34 -9.31 -2.34
CA PRO A 107 -10.97 -10.45 -1.52
C PRO A 107 -9.46 -10.59 -1.28
N ALA A 108 -8.58 -9.99 -2.09
CA ALA A 108 -7.13 -10.05 -1.87
C ALA A 108 -6.72 -9.02 -0.80
N GLN A 109 -6.63 -9.45 0.46
CA GLN A 109 -6.63 -8.57 1.62
C GLN A 109 -5.35 -8.65 2.46
N VAL A 110 -5.10 -7.58 3.20
CA VAL A 110 -4.02 -7.50 4.19
C VAL A 110 -4.43 -6.59 5.35
N LYS A 111 -4.21 -7.04 6.59
CA LYS A 111 -4.32 -6.16 7.76
C LYS A 111 -3.15 -5.19 7.79
N VAL A 112 -3.42 -3.95 8.17
CA VAL A 112 -2.42 -2.88 8.21
C VAL A 112 -2.34 -2.26 9.60
N ARG A 113 -1.33 -1.41 9.79
CA ARG A 113 -1.26 -0.43 10.88
C ARG A 113 -0.75 0.89 10.31
N VAL A 114 -1.20 2.00 10.87
CA VAL A 114 -0.64 3.32 10.55
C VAL A 114 0.78 3.38 11.09
N LYS A 115 1.77 3.63 10.21
CA LYS A 115 3.16 3.85 10.61
C LYS A 115 3.44 5.34 10.82
N LEU A 116 2.92 6.18 9.94
CA LEU A 116 3.07 7.64 10.03
C LEU A 116 1.83 8.36 9.48
N GLN A 117 1.36 9.35 10.23
CA GLN A 117 0.36 10.30 9.73
C GLN A 117 1.06 11.45 9.00
N CYS A 118 0.67 11.64 7.75
CA CYS A 118 1.22 12.67 6.88
C CYS A 118 0.12 13.25 6.00
N ARG A 119 0.37 14.44 5.43
CA ARG A 119 -0.51 15.01 4.42
C ARG A 119 -0.49 14.10 3.17
N PRO A 120 -1.64 13.85 2.53
CA PRO A 120 -1.67 13.03 1.32
C PRO A 120 -0.89 13.70 0.19
N LEU A 121 -0.20 12.91 -0.63
CA LEU A 121 0.51 13.38 -1.82
C LEU A 121 -0.41 13.36 -3.02
N SER A 122 -0.42 14.44 -3.80
CA SER A 122 -1.11 14.48 -5.08
C SER A 122 -0.38 13.66 -6.13
N GLU A 123 -1.12 13.18 -7.14
CA GLU A 123 -0.58 12.33 -8.19
C GLU A 123 0.53 12.95 -9.03
N ASP A 124 0.50 14.25 -9.28
CA ASP A 124 1.60 14.97 -9.94
C ASP A 124 2.93 14.80 -9.20
N LYS A 125 2.90 14.58 -7.88
CA LYS A 125 4.10 14.39 -7.05
C LYS A 125 4.52 12.94 -6.97
N PHE A 126 3.62 12.04 -6.55
CA PHE A 126 3.99 10.64 -6.37
C PHE A 126 4.14 9.92 -7.71
N GLY A 127 3.41 10.34 -8.75
CA GLY A 127 3.45 9.75 -10.07
C GLY A 127 4.84 9.84 -10.70
N GLN A 128 5.59 10.93 -10.44
CA GLN A 128 7.00 11.06 -10.86
C GLN A 128 7.91 9.99 -10.27
N VAL A 129 7.60 9.49 -9.06
CA VAL A 129 8.39 8.44 -8.40
C VAL A 129 8.12 7.07 -9.01
N ILE A 130 6.89 6.84 -9.48
CA ILE A 130 6.43 5.55 -10.02
C ILE A 130 6.16 5.63 -11.52
N VAL A 131 6.84 6.52 -12.24
CA VAL A 131 6.59 6.77 -13.67
C VAL A 131 6.63 5.50 -14.51
N GLU A 132 7.54 4.58 -14.17
CA GLU A 132 7.71 3.27 -14.83
C GLU A 132 6.55 2.30 -14.58
N ASN A 133 5.66 2.59 -13.64
CA ASN A 133 4.50 1.76 -13.34
C ASN A 133 3.29 2.13 -14.21
N TYR A 134 3.26 3.31 -14.84
CA TYR A 134 2.15 3.75 -15.68
C TYR A 134 2.16 3.01 -17.02
N TYR A 135 1.00 2.48 -17.41
CA TYR A 135 0.78 1.90 -18.74
C TYR A 135 -0.19 2.70 -19.60
N ASP A 136 -0.85 3.69 -19.00
CA ASP A 136 -1.54 4.79 -19.68
C ASP A 136 -1.53 6.04 -18.79
N ASN A 137 -2.19 7.11 -19.22
CA ASN A 137 -2.17 8.41 -18.53
C ASN A 137 -2.87 8.43 -17.16
N LYS A 138 -3.64 7.38 -16.81
CA LYS A 138 -4.47 7.35 -15.60
C LYS A 138 -4.28 6.10 -14.75
N HIS A 139 -3.69 5.05 -15.31
CA HIS A 139 -3.54 3.75 -14.68
C HIS A 139 -2.08 3.32 -14.59
N PHE A 140 -1.76 2.75 -13.43
CA PHE A 140 -0.43 2.28 -13.08
C PHE A 140 -0.52 0.95 -12.34
N LEU A 141 0.56 0.17 -12.41
CA LEU A 141 0.71 -1.08 -11.66
C LEU A 141 1.06 -0.79 -10.20
N PHE A 142 0.45 -1.54 -9.28
CA PHE A 142 0.54 -1.24 -7.84
C PHE A 142 1.78 -1.76 -7.12
N GLU A 143 2.52 -2.67 -7.75
CA GLU A 143 3.74 -3.25 -7.19
C GLU A 143 4.89 -2.23 -7.26
N LEU A 144 5.51 -1.97 -6.11
CA LEU A 144 6.65 -1.09 -5.98
C LEU A 144 7.90 -1.89 -5.70
N ASP A 145 9.00 -1.54 -6.35
CA ASP A 145 10.32 -2.00 -5.92
C ASP A 145 10.83 -1.16 -4.74
N ARG A 146 11.95 -1.60 -4.15
CA ARG A 146 12.54 -0.94 -2.97
C ARG A 146 12.91 0.52 -3.21
N SER A 147 13.37 0.88 -4.41
CA SER A 147 13.78 2.25 -4.74
C SER A 147 12.57 3.17 -4.75
N GLN A 148 11.52 2.75 -5.46
CA GLN A 148 10.25 3.48 -5.53
C GLN A 148 9.62 3.63 -4.15
N THR A 149 9.56 2.55 -3.36
CA THR A 149 9.02 2.59 -1.99
C THR A 149 9.78 3.57 -1.11
N ASN A 150 11.12 3.54 -1.12
CA ASN A 150 11.93 4.44 -0.29
C ASN A 150 11.73 5.91 -0.67
N ARG A 151 11.64 6.21 -1.97
CA ARG A 151 11.37 7.57 -2.44
C ARG A 151 9.97 8.05 -2.05
N LEU A 152 8.94 7.21 -2.13
CA LEU A 152 7.60 7.55 -1.66
C LEU A 152 7.56 7.80 -0.16
N MET A 153 8.21 6.93 0.63
CA MET A 153 8.32 7.14 2.08
C MET A 153 9.01 8.48 2.38
N TYR A 154 10.09 8.83 1.69
CA TYR A 154 10.78 10.10 1.88
C TYR A 154 9.86 11.31 1.64
N LEU A 155 9.11 11.32 0.54
CA LEU A 155 8.15 12.40 0.24
C LEU A 155 7.04 12.51 1.29
N LEU A 156 6.49 11.38 1.75
CA LEU A 156 5.43 11.33 2.75
C LEU A 156 5.94 11.74 4.15
N THR A 157 7.14 11.29 4.55
CA THR A 157 7.76 11.70 5.81
C THR A 157 8.07 13.19 5.82
N SER A 158 8.46 13.77 4.68
CA SER A 158 8.66 15.22 4.56
C SER A 158 7.34 16.01 4.70
N ALA A 159 6.20 15.35 4.53
CA ALA A 159 4.86 15.87 4.73
C ALA A 159 4.21 15.41 6.05
N ALA A 160 5.01 14.92 7.01
CA ALA A 160 4.52 14.46 8.30
C ALA A 160 3.78 15.57 9.06
N ILE A 161 2.69 15.18 9.75
CA ILE A 161 1.95 16.10 10.60
C ILE A 161 2.56 16.02 12.00
N ALA A 162 3.01 17.16 12.52
CA ALA A 162 3.51 17.22 13.89
C ALA A 162 2.39 16.85 14.88
N PRO A 163 2.68 16.05 15.93
CA PRO A 163 1.69 15.79 16.97
C PRO A 163 1.31 17.12 17.64
N GLY A 164 0.06 17.56 17.43
CA GLY A 164 -0.51 18.78 18.05
C GLY A 164 -1.10 19.82 17.10
N THR A 165 -0.98 19.68 15.76
CA THR A 165 -1.60 20.64 14.83
C THR A 165 -3.09 20.32 14.59
N PRO A 166 -4.03 21.28 14.73
CA PRO A 166 -5.43 21.05 14.39
C PRO A 166 -5.56 20.86 12.87
N VAL A 167 -5.97 19.67 12.46
CA VAL A 167 -6.24 19.35 11.04
C VAL A 167 -7.57 19.98 10.62
N PRO A 168 -7.72 20.54 9.40
CA PRO A 168 -9.03 20.82 8.84
C PRO A 168 -9.83 19.52 8.79
N ARG A 169 -10.93 19.47 9.57
CA ARG A 169 -11.70 18.26 9.81
C ARG A 169 -12.28 17.71 8.49
N CYS A 170 -11.70 16.64 7.97
CA CYS A 170 -12.48 15.61 7.29
C CYS A 170 -13.02 14.68 8.39
N ASN A 171 -14.34 14.46 8.44
CA ASN A 171 -15.10 13.83 9.52
C ASN A 171 -14.76 12.33 9.76
N THR A 172 -13.54 12.02 10.16
CA THR A 172 -13.20 10.70 10.68
C THR A 172 -12.33 10.85 11.92
N LYS A 173 -12.92 10.61 13.10
CA LYS A 173 -12.18 10.56 14.38
C LYS A 173 -11.25 9.34 14.35
N TRP A 174 -9.99 9.56 14.00
CA TRP A 174 -8.91 8.59 14.20
C TRP A 174 -8.66 8.47 15.70
N ARG A 175 -8.88 7.29 16.29
CA ARG A 175 -8.42 7.03 17.67
C ARG A 175 -6.90 6.82 17.64
N ASN A 176 -6.19 7.67 18.36
CA ASN A 176 -4.74 7.70 18.48
C ASN A 176 -4.21 6.43 19.13
N VAL A 177 -3.39 5.67 18.42
CA VAL A 177 -2.43 4.73 19.03
C VAL A 177 -1.13 4.85 18.25
N CYS A 178 -0.26 5.76 18.68
CA CYS A 178 1.17 5.69 18.33
C CYS A 178 1.86 4.92 19.47
N PRO A 179 2.43 3.73 19.23
CA PRO A 179 3.42 3.17 20.15
C PRO A 179 4.70 3.99 19.98
N SER A 180 5.17 4.59 21.06
CA SER A 180 6.48 5.24 21.13
C SER A 180 7.58 4.25 20.76
N PHE A 181 8.46 4.64 19.84
CA PHE A 181 9.69 3.91 19.55
C PHE A 181 10.63 3.98 20.76
N PRO A 182 11.20 2.86 21.24
CA PRO A 182 12.28 2.92 22.22
C PRO A 182 13.57 3.42 21.54
N SER A 183 14.13 4.51 22.08
CA SER A 183 15.43 5.05 21.67
C SER A 183 16.53 4.02 21.90
N ARG A 184 17.37 3.79 20.88
CA ARG A 184 18.59 2.98 20.99
C ARG A 184 19.60 3.68 21.90
N GLU A 185 19.96 3.04 23.01
CA GLU A 185 21.16 3.41 23.77
C GLU A 185 22.42 3.00 22.98
N THR A 186 23.40 3.88 22.93
CA THR A 186 24.72 3.65 22.32
C THR A 186 25.65 2.93 23.30
N PRO A 187 26.54 2.03 22.84
CA PRO A 187 27.47 1.33 23.73
C PRO A 187 28.61 2.25 24.17
N LYS A 188 28.84 2.38 25.48
CA LYS A 188 30.04 3.03 26.04
C LYS A 188 31.27 2.13 25.81
N LYS A 189 32.34 2.74 25.29
CA LYS A 189 33.65 2.13 25.07
C LYS A 189 34.36 1.83 26.40
N LYS A 190 35.17 0.76 26.37
CA LYS A 190 36.13 0.34 27.40
C LYS A 190 37.13 1.45 27.73
N GLY A 191 37.43 1.62 29.01
CA GLY A 191 38.64 2.28 29.49
C GLY A 191 39.43 1.29 30.36
N GLU A 192 40.63 0.93 29.91
CA GLU A 192 41.70 0.35 30.72
C GLU A 192 42.17 1.36 31.76
N VAL A 193 42.44 0.92 32.98
CA VAL A 193 43.45 1.52 33.86
C VAL A 193 44.20 0.41 34.60
N PHE A 194 45.52 0.45 34.47
CA PHE A 194 46.52 -0.36 35.14
C PHE A 194 46.68 0.03 36.62
N GLY A 195 46.94 -0.96 37.49
CA GLY A 195 48.09 -0.95 38.40
C GLY A 195 47.93 -0.47 39.86
N ASN A 196 48.35 -1.39 40.76
CA ASN A 196 49.20 -1.19 41.96
C ASN A 196 48.55 -0.86 43.32
N GLN A 197 48.40 -1.88 44.18
CA GLN A 197 49.30 -2.17 45.31
C GLN A 197 48.94 -3.53 45.94
#